data_AF-N1ZIQ5-F1
#
_entry.id   AF-N1ZIQ5-F1
#
_cell.length_a   1.000
_cell.length_b   1.000
_cell.length_c   1.000
_cell.angle_alpha   90.00
_cell.angle_beta   90.00
_cell.angle_gamma   90.00
#
_symmetry.space_group_name_H-M   'P 1'
#
loop_
_entity.id
_entity.type
_entity.pdbx_description
1 polymer ?
#
loop_
_entity_poly.entity_id
_entity_poly.type
_entity_poly.pdbx_seq_one_letter_code
_entity_poly.pdbx_strand_id
1 'polypeptide(L)'
;MKTILELFSQDEIKVNSRSYEYSKEHLKIYERLEELEKMIIEKLDDEGQKLFDEYNNITSDLRGIIRTEEFIYGYQLGSLMMIDVYSVFYSPAFNE
;
A
#
# COMPACT_ATOMS: atom_id res chain seq x y z
N MET A 1 -7.97 -28.77 6.95
CA MET A 1 -7.37 -27.60 7.63
C MET A 1 -7.15 -26.56 6.54
N LYS A 2 -7.78 -25.39 6.62
CA LYS A 2 -7.62 -24.34 5.58
C LYS A 2 -6.21 -23.77 5.64
N THR A 3 -5.60 -23.52 4.50
CA THR A 3 -4.29 -22.86 4.41
C THR A 3 -4.41 -21.39 4.80
N ILE A 4 -3.31 -20.76 5.19
CA ILE A 4 -3.31 -19.35 5.57
C ILE A 4 -3.76 -18.41 4.43
N LEU A 5 -3.57 -18.86 3.17
CA LEU A 5 -3.97 -18.11 1.98
C LEU A 5 -5.46 -18.23 1.68
N GLU A 6 -6.05 -19.40 1.92
CA GLU A 6 -7.51 -19.59 1.87
C GLU A 6 -8.21 -18.76 2.94
N LEU A 7 -7.60 -18.62 4.12
CA LEU A 7 -8.13 -17.79 5.20
C LEU A 7 -8.09 -16.30 4.84
N PHE A 8 -7.04 -15.81 4.16
CA PHE A 8 -6.98 -14.43 3.65
C PHE A 8 -7.93 -14.19 2.48
N SER A 9 -8.07 -15.13 1.54
CA SER A 9 -8.92 -14.95 0.35
C SER A 9 -10.42 -15.02 0.65
N GLN A 10 -10.80 -15.75 1.70
CA GLN A 10 -12.17 -15.83 2.20
C GLN A 10 -12.48 -14.77 3.26
N ASP A 11 -11.55 -13.82 3.47
CA ASP A 11 -11.72 -12.70 4.39
C ASP A 11 -11.91 -13.11 5.87
N GLU A 12 -11.53 -14.36 6.21
CA GLU A 12 -11.64 -14.96 7.55
C GLU A 12 -10.54 -14.47 8.50
N ILE A 13 -9.38 -14.09 7.95
CA ILE A 13 -8.32 -13.38 8.67
C ILE A 13 -7.91 -12.14 7.90
N LYS A 14 -7.67 -11.06 8.62
CA LYS A 14 -7.23 -9.78 8.06
C LYS A 14 -5.99 -9.35 8.81
N VAL A 15 -5.00 -8.83 8.09
CA VAL A 15 -3.92 -8.11 8.75
C VAL A 15 -4.58 -6.89 9.34
N ASN A 16 -4.76 -6.85 10.67
CA ASN A 16 -5.07 -5.61 11.36
C ASN A 16 -4.00 -4.63 10.88
N SER A 17 -4.40 -3.63 10.09
CA SER A 17 -3.51 -2.54 9.73
C SER A 17 -3.11 -1.93 11.05
N ARG A 18 -1.96 -2.36 11.59
CA ARG A 18 -1.33 -1.71 12.73
C ARG A 18 -1.37 -0.24 12.38
N SER A 19 -1.88 0.57 13.30
CA SER A 19 -1.82 2.02 13.24
C SER A 19 -0.42 2.41 12.81
N TYR A 20 -0.24 2.61 11.50
CA TYR A 20 1.05 2.97 10.96
C TYR A 20 1.22 4.42 11.36
N GLU A 21 1.99 4.64 12.42
CA GLU A 21 2.30 5.98 12.88
C GLU A 21 3.27 6.59 11.89
N TYR A 22 2.77 7.55 11.11
CA TYR A 22 3.61 8.36 10.24
C TYR A 22 4.72 9.05 11.04
N SER A 23 5.91 9.12 10.46
CA SER A 23 7.00 9.86 11.08
C SER A 23 6.63 11.34 11.24
N LYS A 24 7.22 12.01 12.22
CA LYS A 24 7.02 13.46 12.41
C LYS A 24 7.38 14.27 11.15
N GLU A 25 8.40 13.82 10.42
CA GLU A 25 8.81 14.44 9.16
C GLU A 25 7.74 14.27 8.07
N HIS A 26 7.15 13.08 7.95
CA HIS A 26 6.03 12.84 7.04
C HIS A 26 4.85 13.75 7.37
N LEU A 27 4.43 13.81 8.64
CA LEU A 27 3.31 14.67 9.07
C LEU A 27 3.57 16.14 8.74
N LYS A 28 4.77 16.65 9.01
CA LYS A 28 5.13 18.04 8.70
C LYS A 28 5.10 18.35 7.20
N ILE A 29 5.57 17.43 6.37
CA ILE A 29 5.51 17.59 4.91
C ILE A 29 4.05 17.55 4.43
N TYR A 30 3.24 16.67 5.02
CA TYR A 30 1.82 16.54 4.70
C TYR A 30 1.03 17.80 5.07
N GLU A 31 1.24 18.38 6.26
CA GLU A 31 0.63 19.66 6.66
C GLU A 31 0.96 20.77 5.65
N ARG A 32 2.22 20.87 5.23
CA ARG A 32 2.65 21.87 4.23
C ARG A 32 2.02 21.63 2.86
N LEU A 33 1.78 20.38 2.49
CA LEU A 33 1.08 20.02 1.25
C LEU A 33 -0.38 20.49 1.31
N GLU A 34 -1.08 20.24 2.41
CA GLU A 34 -2.47 20.71 2.60
C GLU A 34 -2.58 22.24 2.54
N GLU A 35 -1.63 22.95 3.14
CA GLU A 35 -1.57 24.42 3.05
C GLU A 35 -1.41 24.89 1.60
N LEU A 36 -0.50 24.26 0.84
CA LEU A 36 -0.27 24.60 -0.56
C LEU A 36 -1.51 24.31 -1.42
N GLU A 37 -2.18 23.18 -1.19
CA GLU A 37 -3.41 22.82 -1.87
C GLU A 37 -4.51 23.86 -1.66
N LYS A 38 -4.73 24.32 -0.42
CA LYS A 38 -5.69 25.40 -0.13
C LYS A 38 -5.35 26.67 -0.90
N MET A 39 -4.08 27.09 -0.90
CA MET A 39 -3.64 28.28 -1.64
C MET A 39 -3.82 28.15 -3.16
N ILE A 40 -3.70 26.93 -3.70
CA ILE A 40 -3.97 26.66 -5.12
C ILE A 40 -5.45 26.80 -5.39
N ILE A 41 -6.31 26.15 -4.59
CA ILE A 41 -7.77 26.18 -4.74
C ILE A 41 -8.30 27.62 -4.72
N GLU A 42 -7.81 28.48 -3.82
CA GLU A 42 -8.21 29.89 -3.74
C GLU A 42 -7.88 30.71 -5.00
N LYS A 43 -6.95 30.24 -5.84
CA LYS A 43 -6.51 30.93 -7.06
C LYS A 43 -7.18 30.40 -8.33
N LEU A 44 -7.94 29.30 -8.24
CA LEU A 44 -8.61 28.71 -9.38
C LEU A 44 -9.95 29.42 -9.63
N ASP A 45 -10.32 29.51 -10.89
CA ASP A 45 -11.69 29.84 -11.30
C ASP A 45 -12.55 28.57 -11.33
N ASP A 46 -13.85 28.71 -11.66
CA ASP A 46 -14.81 27.59 -11.65
C ASP A 46 -14.40 26.43 -12.57
N GLU A 47 -13.73 26.71 -13.69
CA GLU A 47 -13.23 25.67 -14.60
C GLU A 47 -11.98 25.01 -14.04
N GLY A 48 -11.03 25.80 -13.55
CA GLY A 48 -9.83 25.31 -12.89
C GLY A 48 -10.15 24.43 -11.68
N GLN A 49 -11.17 24.77 -10.91
CA GLN A 49 -11.58 23.97 -9.75
C GLN A 49 -12.15 22.61 -10.16
N LYS A 50 -12.95 22.55 -11.24
CA LYS A 50 -13.45 21.27 -11.78
C LYS A 50 -12.31 20.38 -12.27
N LEU A 51 -11.33 20.95 -12.98
CA LEU A 51 -10.16 20.21 -13.45
C LEU A 51 -9.31 19.70 -12.27
N PHE A 52 -9.19 20.50 -11.20
CA PHE A 52 -8.46 20.12 -10.00
C PHE A 52 -9.15 18.98 -9.24
N ASP A 53 -10.47 19.04 -9.10
CA ASP A 53 -11.25 17.96 -8.49
C ASP A 53 -11.15 16.66 -9.30
N GLU A 54 -11.24 16.74 -10.63
CA GLU A 54 -11.06 15.58 -11.51
C GLU A 54 -9.64 15.00 -11.40
N TYR A 55 -8.61 15.85 -11.38
CA TYR A 55 -7.23 15.43 -11.16
C TYR A 55 -7.06 14.69 -9.82
N ASN A 56 -7.65 15.21 -8.74
CA ASN A 56 -7.60 14.60 -7.42
C ASN A 56 -8.30 13.24 -7.39
N ASN A 57 -9.48 13.12 -8.03
CA ASN A 57 -10.20 11.86 -8.14
C ASN A 57 -9.38 10.79 -8.90
N ILE A 58 -8.87 11.13 -10.08
CA ILE A 58 -8.06 10.21 -10.89
C ILE A 58 -6.77 9.81 -10.15
N THR A 59 -6.12 10.76 -9.48
CA THR A 59 -4.91 10.48 -8.69
C THR A 59 -5.21 9.55 -7.52
N SER A 60 -6.37 9.71 -6.86
CA SER A 60 -6.82 8.82 -5.79
C SER A 60 -7.03 7.39 -6.30
N ASP A 61 -7.75 7.23 -7.42
CA ASP A 61 -7.99 5.93 -8.04
C ASP A 61 -6.68 5.25 -8.44
N LEU A 62 -5.76 6.00 -9.06
CA LEU A 62 -4.44 5.52 -9.44
C LEU A 62 -3.62 5.05 -8.23
N ARG A 63 -3.64 5.80 -7.12
CA ARG A 63 -2.98 5.39 -5.86
C ARG A 63 -3.56 4.09 -5.32
N GLY A 64 -4.88 3.88 -5.44
CA GLY A 64 -5.54 2.64 -5.07
C GLY A 64 -5.05 1.44 -5.89
N ILE A 65 -4.91 1.62 -7.21
CA ILE A 65 -4.39 0.61 -8.12
C ILE A 65 -2.93 0.28 -7.77
N ILE A 66 -2.06 1.29 -7.68
CA ILE A 66 -0.63 1.12 -7.35
C ILE A 66 -0.46 0.36 -6.03
N ARG A 67 -1.19 0.76 -4.98
CA ARG A 67 -1.11 0.09 -3.67
C ARG A 67 -1.50 -1.39 -3.75
N THR A 68 -2.45 -1.74 -4.61
CA THR A 68 -2.87 -3.12 -4.83
C THR A 68 -1.77 -3.91 -5.55
N GLU A 69 -1.18 -3.33 -6.58
CA GLU A 69 -0.06 -3.94 -7.32
C GLU A 69 1.17 -4.14 -6.43
N GLU A 70 1.54 -3.14 -5.63
CA GLU A 70 2.62 -3.21 -4.65
C GLU A 70 2.38 -4.31 -3.60
N PHE A 71 1.14 -4.45 -3.14
CA PHE A 71 0.78 -5.51 -2.20
C PHE A 71 0.95 -6.90 -2.84
N ILE A 72 0.44 -7.09 -4.06
CA ILE A 72 0.58 -8.36 -4.80
C ILE A 72 2.07 -8.70 -5.00
N TYR A 73 2.86 -7.72 -5.42
CA TYR A 73 4.30 -7.89 -5.61
C TYR A 73 5.01 -8.27 -4.31
N GLY A 74 4.76 -7.54 -3.22
CA GLY A 74 5.35 -7.82 -1.91
C GLY A 74 4.96 -9.21 -1.37
N TYR A 75 3.72 -9.62 -1.60
CA TYR A 75 3.22 -10.94 -1.24
C TYR A 75 3.90 -12.07 -2.04
N GLN A 76 4.05 -11.89 -3.37
CA GLN A 76 4.76 -12.84 -4.24
C GLN A 76 6.23 -12.98 -3.79
N LEU A 77 6.90 -11.85 -3.54
CA LEU A 77 8.28 -11.83 -3.06
C LEU A 77 8.42 -12.58 -1.73
N GLY A 78 7.55 -12.28 -0.75
CA GLY A 78 7.54 -12.96 0.54
C GLY A 78 7.34 -14.47 0.41
N SER A 79 6.47 -14.90 -0.50
CA SER A 79 6.23 -16.32 -0.77
C SER A 79 7.47 -17.01 -1.36
N LEU A 80 8.15 -16.37 -2.32
CA LEU A 80 9.39 -16.88 -2.90
C LEU A 80 10.51 -16.99 -1.86
N MET A 81 10.67 -15.98 -1.01
CA MET A 81 11.65 -16.01 0.10
C MET A 81 11.37 -17.17 1.07
N MET A 82 10.09 -17.42 1.40
CA MET A 82 9.72 -18.53 2.26
C MET A 82 10.05 -19.87 1.58
N ILE A 83 9.71 -20.05 0.30
CA ILE A 83 10.06 -21.26 -0.46
C ILE A 83 11.57 -21.50 -0.47
N ASP A 84 12.37 -20.47 -0.71
CA ASP A 84 13.83 -20.54 -0.69
C ASP A 84 14.35 -21.02 0.67
N VAL A 85 13.89 -20.40 1.76
CA VAL A 85 14.25 -20.77 3.13
C VAL A 85 13.85 -22.22 3.44
N TYR A 86 12.63 -22.63 3.09
CA TYR A 86 12.18 -24.01 3.27
C TYR A 86 13.01 -25.01 2.44
N SER A 87 13.41 -24.63 1.23
CA SER A 87 14.25 -25.49 0.37
C SER A 87 15.63 -25.76 0.97
N VAL A 88 16.19 -24.78 1.70
CA VAL A 88 17.47 -24.93 2.42
C VAL A 88 17.31 -25.83 3.64
N PHE A 89 16.26 -25.64 4.44
CA PHE A 89 16.04 -26.42 5.67
C PHE A 89 15.64 -27.88 5.45
N TYR A 90 15.01 -28.20 4.32
CA TYR A 90 14.64 -29.57 3.94
C TYR A 90 15.58 -30.17 2.89
N SER A 91 16.69 -29.49 2.58
CA SER A 91 17.75 -30.08 1.76
C SER A 91 18.39 -31.25 2.52
N PRO A 92 18.57 -32.42 1.87
CA PRO A 92 19.22 -33.57 2.51
C PRO A 92 20.66 -33.29 2.98
N ALA A 93 21.27 -32.19 2.55
CA ALA A 93 22.60 -31.76 3.00
C ALA A 93 22.65 -31.16 4.43
N PHE A 94 21.50 -30.85 5.05
CA PHE A 94 21.42 -30.26 6.40
C PHE A 94 20.84 -31.21 7.46
N ASN A 95 20.46 -32.43 7.09
CA ASN A 95 19.90 -33.45 7.99
C ASN A 95 20.89 -34.60 8.29
N GLU A 96 22.20 -34.34 8.23
CA GLU A 96 23.27 -35.22 8.75
C GLU A 96 23.80 -34.72 10.10
#